data_AF-K7VVM5-F1
#
_entry.id   AF-K7VVM5-F1
#
_cell.length_a   1.000
_cell.length_b   1.000
_cell.length_c   1.000
_cell.angle_alpha   90.00
_cell.angle_beta   90.00
_cell.angle_gamma   90.00
#
_symmetry.space_group_name_H-M   'P 1'
#
loop_
_entity.id
_entity.type
_entity.pdbx_description
1 polymer ?
#
loop_
_entity_poly.entity_id
_entity_poly.type
_entity_poly.pdbx_seq_one_letter_code
_entity_poly.pdbx_strand_id
1 'polypeptide(L)'
;MNNNETEARELTTSPERLRELYRSAIEVHRTVAAREVHRTLANNPNTPIDILQLLACDRDEYIRFFVARNPSTPADTLEMLAHDHAFVGSSRTSYVRGNVGLNPNTPNRILELLAQDIECSVRRCVAQNPNLPIALLRTLAQDESVRSSVASNLSTPVDLLRLFASDKCEFTRRYVAENPSTSADILEILSQDRLHTVRTAVAGNFHTSASTLERLFSNCQAIGNSFKNRGTMISDLAKVNFQATGFFDPDIWFQEYENFILAIAKNPNTPLHILRILNCYPTGPMLAEALQNCVARNPNWNSN
;
A
#
# COMPACT_ATOMS: atom_id res chain seq x y z
N MET A 1 21.51 -23.22 -4.57
CA MET A 1 21.68 -22.20 -3.51
C MET A 1 22.86 -22.64 -2.66
N ASN A 2 23.79 -21.73 -2.38
CA ASN A 2 24.92 -22.01 -1.48
C ASN A 2 24.39 -22.09 -0.04
N ASN A 3 24.92 -22.98 0.80
CA ASN A 3 24.49 -23.13 2.20
C ASN A 3 24.54 -21.78 2.95
N ASN A 4 25.57 -20.98 2.68
CA ASN A 4 25.77 -19.66 3.29
C ASN A 4 24.69 -18.65 2.91
N GLU A 5 24.14 -18.75 1.70
CA GLU A 5 23.03 -17.89 1.24
C GLU A 5 21.75 -18.23 2.00
N THR A 6 21.45 -19.53 2.14
CA THR A 6 20.28 -20.01 2.87
C THR A 6 20.34 -19.55 4.33
N GLU A 7 21.48 -19.73 4.98
CA GLU A 7 21.69 -19.33 6.38
C GLU A 7 21.62 -17.81 6.56
N ALA A 8 22.17 -17.01 5.65
CA ALA A 8 22.07 -15.55 5.72
C ALA A 8 20.62 -15.06 5.58
N ARG A 9 19.73 -15.84 4.97
CA ARG A 9 18.32 -15.47 4.75
C ARG A 9 17.45 -15.70 5.99
N GLU A 10 17.89 -16.56 6.89
CA GLU A 10 17.14 -16.90 8.10
C GLU A 10 17.11 -15.72 9.08
N LEU A 11 15.90 -15.33 9.50
CA LEU A 11 15.68 -14.25 10.48
C LEU A 11 16.14 -14.62 11.90
N THR A 12 16.45 -15.90 12.13
CA THR A 12 17.00 -16.42 13.38
C THR A 12 18.52 -16.39 13.44
N THR A 13 19.20 -16.09 12.32
CA THR A 13 20.66 -16.07 12.25
C THR A 13 21.21 -14.94 13.10
N SER A 14 22.18 -15.25 13.96
CA SER A 14 22.76 -14.29 14.89
C SER A 14 23.63 -13.25 14.19
N PRO A 15 23.76 -12.03 14.75
CA PRO A 15 24.66 -11.00 14.23
C PRO A 15 26.10 -11.51 14.06
N GLU A 16 26.62 -12.30 15.00
CA GLU A 16 27.96 -12.90 14.95
C GLU A 16 28.10 -13.83 13.73
N ARG A 17 27.08 -14.68 13.51
CA ARG A 17 27.09 -15.61 12.39
C ARG A 17 27.00 -14.89 11.05
N LEU A 18 26.21 -13.82 10.96
CA LEU A 18 26.15 -12.97 9.76
C LEU A 18 27.50 -12.33 9.44
N ARG A 19 28.32 -11.96 10.45
CA ARG A 19 29.71 -11.49 10.22
C ARG A 19 30.59 -12.59 9.64
N GLU A 20 30.48 -13.81 10.15
CA GLU A 20 31.25 -14.95 9.63
C GLU A 20 30.89 -15.25 8.17
N LEU A 21 29.59 -15.25 7.86
CA LEU A 21 29.10 -15.45 6.49
C LEU A 21 29.63 -14.36 5.55
N TYR A 22 29.62 -13.10 5.99
CA TYR A 22 30.22 -11.99 5.23
C TYR A 22 31.72 -12.21 4.97
N ARG A 23 32.51 -12.56 6.01
CA ARG A 23 33.95 -12.83 5.86
C ARG A 23 34.22 -13.97 4.89
N SER A 24 33.46 -15.06 4.99
CA SER A 24 33.56 -16.20 4.08
C SER A 24 33.25 -15.81 2.62
N ALA A 25 32.30 -14.90 2.41
CA ALA A 25 31.90 -14.43 1.09
C ALA A 25 32.98 -13.52 0.47
N ILE A 26 33.69 -12.74 1.29
CA ILE A 26 34.83 -11.95 0.83
C ILE A 26 35.95 -12.86 0.35
N GLU A 27 36.32 -13.90 1.11
CA GLU A 27 37.47 -14.75 0.77
C GLU A 27 37.34 -15.44 -0.61
N VAL A 28 36.11 -15.70 -1.06
CA VAL A 28 35.80 -16.35 -2.36
C VAL A 28 35.64 -15.32 -3.49
N HIS A 29 36.56 -14.35 -3.59
CA HIS A 29 36.50 -13.17 -4.48
C HIS A 29 35.75 -13.36 -5.83
N ARG A 30 34.81 -12.44 -6.12
CA ARG A 30 34.15 -12.23 -7.43
C ARG A 30 33.30 -13.38 -7.99
N THR A 31 32.76 -14.26 -7.15
CA THR A 31 31.76 -15.24 -7.61
C THR A 31 30.33 -14.67 -7.57
N VAL A 32 29.45 -15.19 -8.43
CA VAL A 32 28.00 -14.89 -8.37
C VAL A 32 27.43 -15.28 -6.99
N ALA A 33 27.93 -16.37 -6.41
CA ALA A 33 27.53 -16.82 -5.08
C ALA A 33 27.87 -15.80 -3.97
N ALA A 34 29.03 -15.15 -4.03
CA ALA A 34 29.40 -14.13 -3.05
C ALA A 34 28.47 -12.90 -3.09
N ARG A 35 28.09 -12.45 -4.31
CA ARG A 35 27.12 -11.34 -4.47
C ARG A 35 25.76 -11.68 -3.88
N GLU A 36 25.31 -12.92 -4.06
CA GLU A 36 24.03 -13.37 -3.53
C GLU A 36 24.03 -13.41 -2.00
N VAL A 37 25.15 -13.80 -1.38
CA VAL A 37 25.32 -13.72 0.08
C VAL A 37 25.30 -12.25 0.53
N HIS A 38 26.03 -11.34 -0.13
CA HIS A 38 26.01 -9.91 0.21
C HIS A 38 24.60 -9.31 0.10
N ARG A 39 23.86 -9.65 -0.95
CA ARG A 39 22.46 -9.23 -1.13
C ARG A 39 21.58 -9.72 0.00
N THR A 40 21.73 -10.99 0.37
CA THR A 40 20.95 -11.61 1.44
C THR A 40 21.29 -10.98 2.80
N LEU A 41 22.57 -10.73 3.08
CA LEU A 41 23.02 -10.01 4.27
C LEU A 41 22.43 -8.59 4.31
N ALA A 42 22.52 -7.82 3.22
CA ALA A 42 21.98 -6.47 3.15
C ALA A 42 20.46 -6.44 3.45
N ASN A 43 19.72 -7.50 3.08
CA ASN A 43 18.28 -7.59 3.32
C ASN A 43 17.90 -8.20 4.69
N ASN A 44 18.83 -8.79 5.44
CA ASN A 44 18.54 -9.38 6.75
C ASN A 44 18.52 -8.28 7.85
N PRO A 45 17.41 -8.08 8.58
CA PRO A 45 17.29 -7.03 9.59
C PRO A 45 18.24 -7.21 10.79
N ASN A 46 18.78 -8.42 11.02
CA ASN A 46 19.76 -8.67 12.08
C ASN A 46 21.21 -8.40 11.63
N THR A 47 21.42 -7.97 10.39
CA THR A 47 22.77 -7.71 9.88
C THR A 47 23.44 -6.62 10.70
N PRO A 48 24.64 -6.88 11.23
CA PRO A 48 25.36 -5.91 12.03
C PRO A 48 25.66 -4.60 11.31
N ILE A 49 25.66 -3.51 12.07
CA ILE A 49 25.91 -2.15 11.58
C ILE A 49 27.24 -2.06 10.80
N ASP A 50 28.31 -2.69 11.31
CA ASP A 50 29.62 -2.71 10.66
C ASP A 50 29.57 -3.36 9.28
N ILE A 51 28.78 -4.43 9.12
CA ILE A 51 28.59 -5.10 7.83
C ILE A 51 27.72 -4.25 6.90
N LEU A 52 26.65 -3.62 7.40
CA LEU A 52 25.82 -2.71 6.60
C LEU A 52 26.62 -1.51 6.08
N GLN A 53 27.51 -0.96 6.90
CA GLN A 53 28.44 0.12 6.50
C GLN A 53 29.37 -0.32 5.35
N LEU A 54 29.90 -1.54 5.41
CA LEU A 54 30.74 -2.08 4.34
C LEU A 54 29.95 -2.34 3.06
N LEU A 55 28.75 -2.92 3.18
CA LEU A 55 27.86 -3.21 2.04
C LEU A 55 27.30 -1.94 1.39
N ALA A 56 27.17 -0.84 2.13
CA ALA A 56 26.77 0.46 1.60
C ALA A 56 27.79 1.03 0.60
N CYS A 57 29.03 0.54 0.60
CA CYS A 57 30.08 0.91 -0.33
C CYS A 57 30.23 -0.10 -1.49
N ASP A 58 29.34 -1.10 -1.60
CA ASP A 58 29.41 -2.10 -2.67
C ASP A 58 29.17 -1.44 -4.04
N ARG A 59 29.82 -1.96 -5.08
CA ARG A 59 29.67 -1.45 -6.45
C ARG A 59 28.30 -1.79 -7.03
N ASP A 60 27.71 -2.89 -6.58
CA ASP A 60 26.39 -3.31 -7.00
C ASP A 60 25.31 -2.42 -6.34
N GLU A 61 24.56 -1.71 -7.18
CA GLU A 61 23.45 -0.88 -6.72
C GLU A 61 22.40 -1.69 -5.96
N TYR A 62 22.13 -2.94 -6.36
CA TYR A 62 21.12 -3.76 -5.69
C TYR A 62 21.51 -4.05 -4.24
N ILE A 63 22.81 -4.22 -3.95
CA ILE A 63 23.28 -4.41 -2.57
C ILE A 63 23.04 -3.12 -1.78
N ARG A 64 23.44 -1.96 -2.31
CA ARG A 64 23.22 -0.65 -1.66
C ARG A 64 21.74 -0.34 -1.47
N PHE A 65 20.89 -0.75 -2.40
CA PHE A 65 19.42 -0.67 -2.31
C PHE A 65 18.89 -1.42 -1.08
N PHE A 66 19.34 -2.67 -0.87
CA PHE A 66 18.91 -3.44 0.29
C PHE A 66 19.46 -2.86 1.60
N VAL A 67 20.68 -2.33 1.59
CA VAL A 67 21.21 -1.60 2.75
C VAL A 67 20.35 -0.37 3.06
N ALA A 68 20.01 0.46 2.07
CA ALA A 68 19.16 1.64 2.29
C ALA A 68 17.78 1.27 2.88
N ARG A 69 17.23 0.12 2.50
CA ARG A 69 15.93 -0.38 2.99
C ARG A 69 16.01 -1.02 4.38
N ASN A 70 17.18 -1.51 4.79
CA ASN A 70 17.32 -2.29 6.01
C ASN A 70 17.03 -1.43 7.25
N PRO A 71 16.12 -1.88 8.17
CA PRO A 71 15.78 -1.11 9.36
C PRO A 71 16.96 -0.94 10.33
N SER A 72 18.00 -1.76 10.25
CA SER A 72 19.20 -1.65 11.11
C SER A 72 20.30 -0.75 10.53
N THR A 73 20.07 -0.13 9.37
CA THR A 73 21.06 0.77 8.76
C THR A 73 21.17 2.07 9.57
N PRO A 74 22.38 2.45 10.02
CA PRO A 74 22.55 3.62 10.86
C PRO A 74 22.38 4.93 10.06
N ALA A 75 22.06 6.01 10.78
CA ALA A 75 21.80 7.33 10.22
C ALA A 75 22.94 7.84 9.30
N ASP A 76 24.20 7.71 9.71
CA ASP A 76 25.35 8.18 8.92
C ASP A 76 25.49 7.43 7.58
N THR A 77 25.15 6.13 7.57
CA THR A 77 25.12 5.33 6.34
C THR A 77 23.97 5.74 5.44
N LEU A 78 22.78 6.02 6.01
CA LEU A 78 21.64 6.53 5.26
C LEU A 78 21.94 7.90 4.64
N GLU A 79 22.64 8.77 5.36
CA GLU A 79 23.10 10.06 4.84
C GLU A 79 24.07 9.89 3.67
N MET A 80 25.04 8.98 3.77
CA MET A 80 25.92 8.66 2.65
C MET A 80 25.12 8.17 1.42
N LEU A 81 24.16 7.26 1.63
CA LEU A 81 23.33 6.70 0.56
C LEU A 81 22.32 7.71 -0.01
N ALA A 82 21.97 8.76 0.72
CA ALA A 82 21.13 9.85 0.23
C ALA A 82 21.80 10.63 -0.91
N HIS A 83 23.13 10.54 -1.02
CA HIS A 83 23.92 11.13 -2.11
C HIS A 83 24.29 10.11 -3.19
N ASP A 84 23.69 8.91 -3.18
CA ASP A 84 23.90 7.91 -4.21
C ASP A 84 23.32 8.40 -5.55
N HIS A 85 24.22 8.85 -6.42
CA HIS A 85 23.92 9.30 -7.77
C HIS A 85 24.52 8.37 -8.81
N ALA A 86 24.56 7.07 -8.54
CA ALA A 86 25.02 6.09 -9.50
C ALA A 86 24.28 6.26 -10.85
N PHE A 87 25.02 6.04 -11.92
CA PHE A 87 24.48 6.09 -13.28
C PHE A 87 24.35 4.66 -13.80
N VAL A 88 23.17 4.33 -14.35
CA VAL A 88 22.97 3.14 -15.17
C VAL A 88 22.65 3.64 -16.57
N GLY A 89 23.64 3.60 -17.46
CA GLY A 89 23.56 4.26 -18.76
C GLY A 89 23.52 5.78 -18.61
N SER A 90 22.51 6.43 -19.20
CA SER A 90 22.31 7.88 -19.15
C SER A 90 21.40 8.36 -18.01
N SER A 91 20.86 7.43 -17.20
CA SER A 91 19.90 7.75 -16.13
C SER A 91 20.57 7.70 -14.77
N ARG A 92 20.37 8.76 -13.98
CA ARG A 92 20.73 8.78 -12.56
C ARG A 92 19.75 7.88 -11.82
N THR A 93 20.24 6.88 -11.12
CA THR A 93 19.34 5.94 -10.46
C THR A 93 18.71 6.57 -9.23
N SER A 94 17.43 6.28 -8.98
CA SER A 94 16.66 6.81 -7.84
C SER A 94 16.40 5.78 -6.76
N TYR A 95 16.70 4.50 -7.02
CA TYR A 95 16.24 3.40 -6.17
C TYR A 95 16.88 3.42 -4.78
N VAL A 96 18.20 3.65 -4.69
CA VAL A 96 18.90 3.74 -3.41
C VAL A 96 18.38 4.93 -2.60
N ARG A 97 18.37 6.14 -3.17
CA ARG A 97 17.86 7.36 -2.51
C ARG A 97 16.40 7.25 -2.10
N GLY A 98 15.57 6.62 -2.93
CA GLY A 98 14.17 6.34 -2.60
C GLY A 98 14.05 5.45 -1.36
N ASN A 99 14.85 4.40 -1.23
CA ASN A 99 14.82 3.55 -0.04
C ASN A 99 15.38 4.25 1.20
N VAL A 100 16.34 5.16 1.06
CA VAL A 100 16.71 6.08 2.15
C VAL A 100 15.49 6.91 2.55
N GLY A 101 14.77 7.51 1.60
CA GLY A 101 13.55 8.26 1.88
C GLY A 101 12.47 7.45 2.60
N LEU A 102 12.33 6.16 2.27
CA LEU A 102 11.33 5.26 2.86
C LEU A 102 11.72 4.71 4.24
N ASN A 103 13.02 4.65 4.57
CA ASN A 103 13.51 4.01 5.78
C ASN A 103 13.05 4.76 7.05
N PRO A 104 12.38 4.10 8.02
CA PRO A 104 11.90 4.74 9.24
C PRO A 104 12.99 5.41 10.10
N ASN A 105 14.25 5.00 9.96
CA ASN A 105 15.38 5.53 10.71
C ASN A 105 16.11 6.70 10.01
N THR A 106 15.60 7.14 8.86
CA THR A 106 16.19 8.27 8.13
C THR A 106 16.00 9.57 8.91
N PRO A 107 17.09 10.29 9.25
CA PRO A 107 16.99 11.55 9.98
C PRO A 107 16.18 12.60 9.21
N ASN A 108 15.47 13.46 9.93
CA ASN A 108 14.63 14.53 9.34
C ASN A 108 15.41 15.40 8.34
N ARG A 109 16.65 15.79 8.65
CA ARG A 109 17.49 16.59 7.73
C ARG A 109 17.70 15.92 6.36
N ILE A 110 17.75 14.59 6.33
CA ILE A 110 17.92 13.80 5.11
C ILE A 110 16.59 13.66 4.38
N LEU A 111 15.48 13.52 5.11
CA LEU A 111 14.14 13.59 4.51
C LEU A 111 13.88 14.97 3.87
N GLU A 112 14.32 16.07 4.49
CA GLU A 112 14.24 17.43 3.93
C GLU A 112 15.03 17.58 2.63
N LEU A 113 16.22 16.98 2.57
CA LEU A 113 17.04 16.92 1.36
C LEU A 113 16.33 16.14 0.25
N LEU A 114 15.88 14.91 0.55
CA LEU A 114 15.27 14.02 -0.43
C LEU A 114 13.86 14.46 -0.86
N ALA A 115 13.16 15.24 -0.05
CA ALA A 115 11.90 15.89 -0.43
C ALA A 115 12.08 16.88 -1.59
N GLN A 116 13.31 17.32 -1.86
CA GLN A 116 13.67 18.20 -2.97
C GLN A 116 14.41 17.47 -4.10
N ASP A 117 14.48 16.14 -4.05
CA ASP A 117 15.16 15.34 -5.07
C ASP A 117 14.54 15.61 -6.46
N ILE A 118 15.35 15.59 -7.50
CA ILE A 118 14.89 15.82 -8.88
C ILE A 118 13.90 14.73 -9.32
N GLU A 119 14.09 13.50 -8.84
CA GLU A 119 13.26 12.35 -9.21
C GLU A 119 12.00 12.27 -8.35
N CYS A 120 10.82 12.32 -8.98
CA CYS A 120 9.55 12.22 -8.26
C CYS A 120 9.36 10.86 -7.57
N SER A 121 10.04 9.80 -8.04
CA SER A 121 10.06 8.50 -7.35
C SER A 121 10.68 8.60 -5.96
N VAL A 122 11.76 9.37 -5.79
CA VAL A 122 12.40 9.59 -4.49
C VAL A 122 11.47 10.39 -3.58
N ARG A 123 10.89 11.49 -4.08
CA ARG A 123 9.96 12.32 -3.32
C ARG A 123 8.71 11.54 -2.86
N ARG A 124 8.20 10.63 -3.69
CA ARG A 124 7.12 9.69 -3.33
C ARG A 124 7.52 8.75 -2.19
N CYS A 125 8.72 8.19 -2.21
CA CYS A 125 9.20 7.35 -1.11
C CYS A 125 9.34 8.14 0.20
N VAL A 126 9.83 9.39 0.14
CA VAL A 126 9.88 10.29 1.32
C VAL A 126 8.49 10.52 1.88
N ALA A 127 7.50 10.82 1.03
CA ALA A 127 6.11 11.02 1.45
C ALA A 127 5.48 9.78 2.10
N GLN A 128 5.99 8.58 1.83
CA GLN A 128 5.53 7.32 2.44
C GLN A 128 6.25 6.97 3.74
N ASN A 129 7.27 7.75 4.15
CA ASN A 129 8.00 7.48 5.38
C ASN A 129 7.06 7.57 6.60
N PRO A 130 6.98 6.54 7.45
CA PRO A 130 6.06 6.52 8.59
C PRO A 130 6.40 7.55 9.67
N ASN A 131 7.64 8.05 9.69
CA ASN A 131 8.12 9.04 10.65
C ASN A 131 8.27 10.44 10.01
N LEU A 132 7.70 10.67 8.82
CA LEU A 132 7.81 11.97 8.14
C LEU A 132 7.16 13.09 8.98
N PRO A 133 7.89 14.18 9.30
CA PRO A 133 7.30 15.31 10.00
C PRO A 133 6.12 15.92 9.25
N ILE A 134 5.07 16.30 9.98
CA ILE A 134 3.84 16.91 9.40
C ILE A 134 4.17 18.14 8.55
N ALA A 135 5.17 18.94 8.94
CA ALA A 135 5.60 20.10 8.17
C ALA A 135 6.06 19.71 6.75
N LEU A 136 6.82 18.62 6.60
CA LEU A 136 7.25 18.11 5.30
C LEU A 136 6.11 17.46 4.52
N LEU A 137 5.18 16.76 5.18
CA LEU A 137 3.96 16.27 4.53
C LEU A 137 3.18 17.42 3.88
N ARG A 138 3.07 18.57 4.57
CA ARG A 138 2.42 19.78 4.03
C ARG A 138 3.16 20.37 2.84
N THR A 139 4.49 20.37 2.86
CA THR A 139 5.30 20.80 1.71
C THR A 139 5.08 19.86 0.51
N LEU A 140 5.18 18.55 0.72
CA LEU A 140 4.99 17.54 -0.34
C LEU A 140 3.55 17.49 -0.86
N ALA A 141 2.55 17.90 -0.07
CA ALA A 141 1.16 18.01 -0.51
C ALA A 141 0.96 19.00 -1.66
N GLN A 142 1.88 19.95 -1.84
CA GLN A 142 1.83 20.90 -2.96
C GLN A 142 2.32 20.27 -4.27
N ASP A 143 3.16 19.23 -4.21
CA ASP A 143 3.65 18.50 -5.38
C ASP A 143 2.61 17.51 -5.89
N GLU A 144 1.98 17.83 -7.03
CA GLU A 144 0.96 16.99 -7.65
C GLU A 144 1.41 15.55 -7.92
N SER A 145 2.70 15.33 -8.20
CA SER A 145 3.25 14.00 -8.47
C SER A 145 3.40 13.14 -7.21
N VAL A 146 3.26 13.74 -6.03
CA VAL A 146 3.51 13.10 -4.72
C VAL A 146 2.24 13.05 -3.85
N ARG A 147 1.18 13.80 -4.18
CA ARG A 147 -0.07 13.85 -3.38
C ARG A 147 -0.68 12.50 -3.05
N SER A 148 -0.64 11.54 -3.97
CA SER A 148 -1.15 10.19 -3.72
C SER A 148 -0.35 9.47 -2.62
N SER A 149 0.97 9.63 -2.62
CA SER A 149 1.85 9.14 -1.55
C SER A 149 1.59 9.84 -0.22
N VAL A 150 1.36 11.16 -0.22
CA VAL A 150 0.96 11.91 0.99
C VAL A 150 -0.38 11.37 1.50
N ALA A 151 -1.39 11.23 0.64
CA ALA A 151 -2.70 10.70 1.05
C ALA A 151 -2.61 9.28 1.65
N SER A 152 -1.67 8.45 1.18
CA SER A 152 -1.46 7.10 1.72
C SER A 152 -0.73 7.05 3.08
N ASN A 153 -0.09 8.14 3.51
CA ASN A 153 0.66 8.17 4.76
C ASN A 153 -0.29 8.23 5.97
N LEU A 154 -0.07 7.35 6.96
CA LEU A 154 -0.90 7.24 8.15
C LEU A 154 -0.88 8.49 9.04
N SER A 155 0.19 9.28 8.97
CA SER A 155 0.37 10.53 9.70
C SER A 155 -0.23 11.74 8.98
N THR A 156 -0.85 11.55 7.81
CA THR A 156 -1.43 12.65 7.04
C THR A 156 -2.59 13.31 7.81
N PRO A 157 -2.49 14.62 8.09
CA PRO A 157 -3.54 15.35 8.79
C PRO A 157 -4.88 15.31 8.07
N VAL A 158 -5.97 15.25 8.84
CA VAL A 158 -7.35 15.18 8.32
C VAL A 158 -7.70 16.36 7.41
N ASP A 159 -7.13 17.55 7.65
CA ASP A 159 -7.34 18.71 6.77
C ASP A 159 -6.74 18.52 5.38
N LEU A 160 -5.58 17.85 5.27
CA LEU A 160 -5.01 17.47 3.98
C LEU A 160 -5.83 16.36 3.30
N LEU A 161 -6.30 15.36 4.07
CA LEU A 161 -7.19 14.32 3.54
C LEU A 161 -8.47 14.92 2.96
N ARG A 162 -9.06 15.92 3.64
CA ARG A 162 -10.22 16.66 3.13
C ARG A 162 -9.91 17.40 1.83
N LEU A 163 -8.76 18.09 1.76
CA LEU A 163 -8.32 18.78 0.55
C LEU A 163 -8.18 17.80 -0.63
N PHE A 164 -7.62 16.62 -0.36
CA PHE A 164 -7.37 15.58 -1.35
C PHE A 164 -8.62 14.79 -1.76
N ALA A 165 -9.72 14.88 -1.02
CA ALA A 165 -10.97 14.21 -1.36
C ALA A 165 -11.57 14.69 -2.70
N SER A 166 -11.19 15.88 -3.17
CA SER A 166 -11.56 16.43 -4.48
C SER A 166 -10.38 16.51 -5.45
N ASP A 167 -9.26 15.80 -5.19
CA ASP A 167 -8.09 15.85 -6.06
C ASP A 167 -8.40 15.31 -7.47
N LYS A 168 -7.78 15.87 -8.50
CA LYS A 168 -7.99 15.46 -9.89
C LYS A 168 -7.59 13.99 -10.12
N CYS A 169 -6.54 13.54 -9.43
CA CYS A 169 -6.00 12.19 -9.54
C CYS A 169 -6.86 11.21 -8.72
N GLU A 170 -7.36 10.19 -9.38
CA GLU A 170 -8.14 9.12 -8.77
C GLU A 170 -7.38 8.33 -7.71
N PHE A 171 -6.08 8.10 -7.90
CA PHE A 171 -5.26 7.40 -6.91
C PHE A 171 -5.19 8.19 -5.61
N THR A 172 -5.08 9.52 -5.69
CA THR A 172 -5.11 10.39 -4.52
C THR A 172 -6.44 10.24 -3.77
N ARG A 173 -7.59 10.39 -4.46
CA ARG A 173 -8.92 10.24 -3.83
C ARG A 173 -9.14 8.84 -3.25
N ARG A 174 -8.66 7.80 -3.94
CA ARG A 174 -8.69 6.42 -3.45
C ARG A 174 -7.87 6.26 -2.17
N TYR A 175 -6.64 6.75 -2.13
CA TYR A 175 -5.81 6.67 -0.93
C TYR A 175 -6.37 7.48 0.24
N VAL A 176 -7.07 8.59 -0.01
CA VAL A 176 -7.85 9.26 1.04
C VAL A 176 -8.92 8.30 1.57
N ALA A 177 -9.70 7.63 0.72
CA ALA A 177 -10.69 6.67 1.18
C ALA A 177 -10.08 5.47 1.94
N GLU A 178 -8.91 4.98 1.54
CA GLU A 178 -8.21 3.87 2.20
C GLU A 178 -7.51 4.28 3.52
N ASN A 179 -7.23 5.57 3.73
CA ASN A 179 -6.49 6.04 4.89
C ASN A 179 -7.30 5.83 6.20
N PRO A 180 -6.75 5.13 7.20
CA PRO A 180 -7.40 4.89 8.48
C PRO A 180 -7.77 6.15 9.26
N SER A 181 -7.10 7.27 9.00
CA SER A 181 -7.34 8.56 9.66
C SER A 181 -8.46 9.38 8.97
N THR A 182 -9.04 8.89 7.88
CA THR A 182 -10.10 9.61 7.15
C THR A 182 -11.41 9.58 7.94
N SER A 183 -11.96 10.77 8.20
CA SER A 183 -13.20 10.93 8.96
C SER A 183 -14.44 10.53 8.17
N ALA A 184 -15.49 10.15 8.89
CA ALA A 184 -16.76 9.69 8.32
C ALA A 184 -17.38 10.67 7.33
N ASP A 185 -17.25 11.98 7.55
CA ASP A 185 -17.80 13.02 6.68
C ASP A 185 -17.00 13.19 5.38
N ILE A 186 -15.68 12.93 5.38
CA ILE A 186 -14.88 12.88 4.16
C ILE A 186 -15.24 11.62 3.36
N LEU A 187 -15.41 10.49 4.03
CA LEU A 187 -15.90 9.24 3.43
C LEU A 187 -17.29 9.41 2.83
N GLU A 188 -18.14 10.22 3.47
CA GLU A 188 -19.45 10.59 2.93
C GLU A 188 -19.32 11.28 1.57
N ILE A 189 -18.42 12.26 1.44
CA ILE A 189 -18.14 12.96 0.17
C ILE A 189 -17.65 11.95 -0.89
N LEU A 190 -16.66 11.13 -0.54
CA LEU A 190 -16.05 10.15 -1.45
C LEU A 190 -16.98 9.00 -1.85
N SER A 191 -18.06 8.74 -1.08
CA SER A 191 -19.06 7.75 -1.47
C SER A 191 -19.80 8.11 -2.76
N GLN A 192 -19.76 9.38 -3.17
CA GLN A 192 -20.31 9.87 -4.43
C GLN A 192 -19.27 9.95 -5.56
N ASP A 193 -18.06 9.41 -5.34
CA ASP A 193 -17.02 9.44 -6.37
C ASP A 193 -17.49 8.73 -7.64
N ARG A 194 -17.12 9.30 -8.79
CA ARG A 194 -17.41 8.73 -10.10
C ARG A 194 -16.78 7.36 -10.29
N LEU A 195 -15.65 7.07 -9.65
CA LEU A 195 -14.94 5.81 -9.80
C LEU A 195 -15.35 4.82 -8.72
N HIS A 196 -15.70 3.61 -9.16
CA HIS A 196 -16.08 2.55 -8.24
C HIS A 196 -14.95 2.15 -7.29
N THR A 197 -13.69 2.21 -7.72
CA THR A 197 -12.52 1.85 -6.88
C THR A 197 -12.43 2.72 -5.63
N VAL A 198 -12.75 4.02 -5.75
CA VAL A 198 -12.82 4.95 -4.62
C VAL A 198 -14.01 4.59 -3.72
N ARG A 199 -15.18 4.31 -4.29
CA ARG A 199 -16.36 3.91 -3.50
C ARG A 199 -16.17 2.56 -2.78
N THR A 200 -15.42 1.63 -3.37
CA THR A 200 -15.00 0.36 -2.73
C THR A 200 -14.07 0.62 -1.56
N ALA A 201 -13.10 1.53 -1.72
CA ALA A 201 -12.24 1.94 -0.61
C ALA A 201 -13.04 2.59 0.52
N VAL A 202 -14.03 3.44 0.20
CA VAL A 202 -14.97 3.99 1.20
C VAL A 202 -15.71 2.86 1.90
N ALA A 203 -16.28 1.90 1.17
CA ALA A 203 -16.97 0.76 1.78
C ALA A 203 -16.06 -0.05 2.72
N GLY A 204 -14.76 -0.16 2.41
CA GLY A 204 -13.80 -0.89 3.24
C GLY A 204 -13.28 -0.11 4.46
N ASN A 205 -13.47 1.20 4.54
CA ASN A 205 -12.95 2.01 5.63
C ASN A 205 -13.81 1.86 6.91
N PHE A 206 -13.19 1.53 8.03
CA PHE A 206 -13.88 1.25 9.30
C PHE A 206 -14.57 2.48 9.92
N HIS A 207 -14.25 3.70 9.46
CA HIS A 207 -14.95 4.93 9.85
C HIS A 207 -16.16 5.26 8.97
N THR A 208 -16.44 4.46 7.94
CA THR A 208 -17.63 4.68 7.09
C THR A 208 -18.89 4.42 7.90
N SER A 209 -19.78 5.41 7.93
CA SER A 209 -21.02 5.33 8.71
C SER A 209 -22.01 4.34 8.09
N ALA A 210 -22.89 3.77 8.94
CA ALA A 210 -24.00 2.92 8.51
C ALA A 210 -24.84 3.58 7.40
N SER A 211 -25.17 4.86 7.54
CA SER A 211 -25.94 5.61 6.53
C SER A 211 -25.22 5.75 5.18
N THR A 212 -23.90 5.91 5.20
CA THR A 212 -23.08 5.96 3.99
C THR A 212 -23.03 4.59 3.31
N LEU A 213 -22.90 3.51 4.09
CA LEU A 213 -22.96 2.12 3.60
C LEU A 213 -24.34 1.80 3.01
N GLU A 214 -25.43 2.25 3.63
CA GLU A 214 -26.78 2.13 3.07
C GLU A 214 -26.88 2.81 1.71
N ARG A 215 -26.44 4.07 1.60
CA ARG A 215 -26.48 4.80 0.33
C ARG A 215 -25.64 4.13 -0.75
N LEU A 216 -24.42 3.69 -0.41
CA LEU A 216 -23.55 2.93 -1.31
C LEU A 216 -24.22 1.64 -1.78
N PHE A 217 -24.84 0.90 -0.86
CA PHE A 217 -25.53 -0.33 -1.17
C PHE A 217 -26.78 -0.10 -2.03
N SER A 218 -27.64 0.87 -1.69
CA SER A 218 -28.86 1.20 -2.42
C SER A 218 -28.56 1.60 -3.87
N ASN A 219 -27.52 2.41 -4.09
CA ASN A 219 -27.09 2.80 -5.43
C ASN A 219 -26.65 1.60 -6.27
N CYS A 220 -26.19 0.52 -5.64
CA CYS A 220 -25.76 -0.70 -6.32
C CYS A 220 -26.82 -1.83 -6.31
N GLN A 221 -27.81 -1.80 -5.43
CA GLN A 221 -28.84 -2.84 -5.31
C GLN A 221 -29.70 -2.91 -6.57
N ALA A 222 -30.00 -1.76 -7.19
CA ALA A 222 -30.72 -1.69 -8.46
C ALA A 222 -30.01 -2.49 -9.57
N ILE A 223 -28.67 -2.50 -9.55
CA ILE A 223 -27.82 -3.27 -10.46
C ILE A 223 -28.02 -4.77 -10.19
N GLY A 224 -27.84 -5.22 -8.94
CA GLY A 224 -28.04 -6.62 -8.55
C GLY A 224 -29.44 -7.18 -8.87
N ASN A 225 -30.48 -6.37 -8.69
CA ASN A 225 -31.86 -6.73 -9.04
C ASN A 225 -32.08 -6.83 -10.57
N SER A 226 -31.39 -6.00 -11.36
CA SER A 226 -31.44 -6.10 -12.83
C SER A 226 -30.89 -7.43 -13.35
N PHE A 227 -29.89 -8.01 -12.66
CA PHE A 227 -29.34 -9.33 -12.99
C PHE A 227 -30.30 -10.47 -12.66
N LYS A 228 -30.91 -10.44 -11.47
CA LYS A 228 -31.88 -11.48 -11.06
C LYS A 228 -33.07 -11.58 -12.00
N ASN A 229 -33.52 -10.45 -12.56
CA ASN A 229 -34.76 -10.39 -13.33
C ASN A 229 -34.60 -10.63 -14.83
N ARG A 230 -33.41 -10.49 -15.41
CA ARG A 230 -33.25 -10.55 -16.88
C ARG A 230 -32.81 -11.88 -17.46
N GLY A 231 -32.25 -12.81 -16.68
CA GLY A 231 -31.85 -14.15 -17.19
C GLY A 231 -30.88 -14.15 -18.39
N THR A 232 -30.41 -12.99 -18.85
CA THR A 232 -29.50 -12.80 -19.99
C THR A 232 -28.05 -12.95 -19.56
N MET A 233 -27.19 -13.35 -20.51
CA MET A 233 -25.75 -13.54 -20.31
C MET A 233 -25.13 -12.30 -19.64
N ILE A 234 -24.35 -12.53 -18.58
CA ILE A 234 -23.72 -11.51 -17.73
C ILE A 234 -22.99 -10.43 -18.56
N SER A 235 -22.44 -10.82 -19.71
CA SER A 235 -21.73 -9.96 -20.68
C SER A 235 -22.60 -8.84 -21.29
N ASP A 236 -23.88 -9.07 -21.55
CA ASP A 236 -24.75 -8.08 -22.19
C ASP A 236 -25.28 -7.06 -21.19
N LEU A 237 -25.54 -7.49 -19.95
CA LEU A 237 -25.91 -6.61 -18.85
C LEU A 237 -24.72 -5.77 -18.38
N ALA A 238 -23.52 -6.35 -18.36
CA ALA A 238 -22.28 -5.62 -18.08
C ALA A 238 -22.11 -4.46 -19.08
N LYS A 239 -22.30 -4.68 -20.39
CA LYS A 239 -22.17 -3.63 -21.42
C LYS A 239 -23.17 -2.47 -21.29
N VAL A 240 -24.39 -2.72 -20.79
CA VAL A 240 -25.46 -1.70 -20.77
C VAL A 240 -25.45 -0.88 -19.47
N ASN A 241 -25.14 -1.49 -18.33
CA ASN A 241 -25.24 -0.82 -17.03
C ASN A 241 -23.90 -0.31 -16.48
N PHE A 242 -22.74 -0.82 -16.92
CA PHE A 242 -21.46 -0.52 -16.25
C PHE A 242 -21.00 0.94 -16.31
N GLN A 243 -21.28 1.68 -17.39
CA GLN A 243 -20.88 3.09 -17.52
C GLN A 243 -21.58 3.99 -16.49
N ALA A 244 -22.84 3.73 -16.18
CA ALA A 244 -23.60 4.44 -15.14
C ALA A 244 -23.05 4.16 -13.73
N THR A 245 -22.21 3.13 -13.59
CA THR A 245 -21.67 2.67 -12.32
C THR A 245 -20.21 3.08 -12.13
N GLY A 246 -19.57 3.72 -13.10
CA GLY A 246 -18.15 4.09 -12.97
C GLY A 246 -17.18 2.91 -12.94
N PHE A 247 -17.60 1.77 -13.50
CA PHE A 247 -16.75 0.64 -13.85
C PHE A 247 -16.49 0.75 -15.36
N PHE A 248 -15.27 0.47 -15.82
CA PHE A 248 -14.83 0.81 -17.18
C PHE A 248 -14.48 -0.41 -18.03
N ASP A 249 -14.47 -1.61 -17.44
CA ASP A 249 -14.09 -2.83 -18.11
C ASP A 249 -15.08 -3.97 -17.79
N PRO A 250 -15.90 -4.38 -18.77
CA PRO A 250 -16.86 -5.48 -18.62
C PRO A 250 -16.22 -6.84 -18.27
N ASP A 251 -14.95 -7.07 -18.61
CA ASP A 251 -14.28 -8.35 -18.42
C ASP A 251 -13.87 -8.57 -16.95
N ILE A 252 -13.57 -7.49 -16.22
CA ILE A 252 -13.23 -7.52 -14.80
C ILE A 252 -14.36 -7.02 -13.89
N TRP A 253 -15.44 -6.48 -14.46
CA TRP A 253 -16.56 -5.89 -13.73
C TRP A 253 -17.13 -6.79 -12.62
N PHE A 254 -17.30 -8.09 -12.90
CA PHE A 254 -17.83 -9.03 -11.91
C PHE A 254 -16.92 -9.15 -10.68
N GLN A 255 -15.60 -9.21 -10.90
CA GLN A 255 -14.60 -9.25 -9.83
C GLN A 255 -14.58 -7.93 -9.04
N GLU A 256 -14.62 -6.79 -9.73
CA GLU A 256 -14.65 -5.48 -9.08
C GLU A 256 -15.94 -5.27 -8.26
N TYR A 257 -17.08 -5.75 -8.76
CA TYR A 257 -18.36 -5.72 -8.05
C TYR A 257 -18.35 -6.66 -6.83
N GLU A 258 -17.78 -7.87 -6.97
CA GLU A 258 -17.62 -8.79 -5.83
C GLU A 258 -16.73 -8.16 -4.74
N ASN A 259 -15.63 -7.51 -5.13
CA ASN A 259 -14.76 -6.78 -4.19
C ASN A 259 -15.52 -5.65 -3.46
N PHE A 260 -16.38 -4.91 -4.16
CA PHE A 260 -17.22 -3.86 -3.56
C PHE A 260 -18.20 -4.45 -2.53
N ILE A 261 -18.91 -5.51 -2.89
CA ILE A 261 -19.86 -6.18 -1.99
C ILE A 261 -19.14 -6.81 -0.79
N LEU A 262 -17.95 -7.37 -1.01
CA LEU A 262 -17.10 -7.92 0.05
C LEU A 262 -16.63 -6.83 1.01
N ALA A 263 -16.29 -5.64 0.50
CA ALA A 263 -15.91 -4.49 1.32
C ALA A 263 -17.08 -4.03 2.20
N ILE A 264 -18.29 -3.92 1.65
CA ILE A 264 -19.50 -3.65 2.44
C ILE A 264 -19.71 -4.76 3.48
N ALA A 265 -19.66 -6.03 3.09
CA ALA A 265 -19.91 -7.13 4.02
C ALA A 265 -18.93 -7.13 5.20
N LYS A 266 -17.63 -6.91 4.94
CA LYS A 266 -16.58 -6.90 5.97
C LYS A 266 -16.59 -5.66 6.88
N ASN A 267 -17.26 -4.59 6.49
CA ASN A 267 -17.29 -3.37 7.28
C ASN A 267 -18.11 -3.58 8.57
N PRO A 268 -17.54 -3.31 9.76
CA PRO A 268 -18.23 -3.54 11.03
C PRO A 268 -19.46 -2.64 11.23
N ASN A 269 -19.57 -1.52 10.50
CA ASN A 269 -20.71 -0.60 10.60
C ASN A 269 -21.85 -0.94 9.64
N THR A 270 -21.74 -2.03 8.86
CA THR A 270 -22.76 -2.40 7.89
C THR A 270 -24.06 -2.82 8.58
N PRO A 271 -25.20 -2.17 8.26
CA PRO A 271 -26.49 -2.52 8.85
C PRO A 271 -26.87 -3.98 8.63
N LEU A 272 -27.49 -4.58 9.65
CA LEU A 272 -27.91 -5.98 9.65
C LEU A 272 -28.82 -6.33 8.46
N HIS A 273 -29.74 -5.44 8.08
CA HIS A 273 -30.64 -5.69 6.95
C HIS A 273 -29.90 -5.81 5.62
N ILE A 274 -28.81 -5.06 5.42
CA ILE A 274 -27.94 -5.18 4.23
C ILE A 274 -27.25 -6.54 4.24
N LEU A 275 -26.67 -6.93 5.37
CA LEU A 275 -26.00 -8.23 5.48
C LEU A 275 -26.97 -9.40 5.23
N ARG A 276 -28.22 -9.30 5.72
CA ARG A 276 -29.29 -10.28 5.43
C ARG A 276 -29.59 -10.36 3.93
N ILE A 277 -29.69 -9.22 3.27
CA ILE A 277 -29.88 -9.16 1.80
C ILE A 277 -28.70 -9.83 1.08
N LEU A 278 -27.46 -9.54 1.48
CA LEU A 278 -26.24 -10.12 0.90
C LEU A 278 -26.18 -11.64 1.07
N ASN A 279 -26.63 -12.16 2.21
CA ASN A 279 -26.73 -13.60 2.48
C ASN A 279 -27.74 -14.33 1.57
N CYS A 280 -28.69 -13.61 0.97
CA CYS A 280 -29.65 -14.16 0.02
C CYS A 280 -29.17 -14.15 -1.44
N TYR A 281 -27.95 -13.70 -1.73
CA TYR A 281 -27.38 -13.78 -3.08
C TYR A 281 -26.62 -15.11 -3.27
N PRO A 282 -26.70 -15.72 -4.47
CA PRO A 282 -25.78 -16.79 -4.86
C PRO A 282 -24.40 -16.15 -4.98
N THR A 283 -23.48 -16.51 -4.08
CA THR A 283 -22.19 -15.83 -3.94
C THR A 283 -21.04 -16.82 -3.96
N GLY A 284 -19.86 -16.35 -4.38
CA GLY A 284 -18.62 -17.12 -4.34
C GLY A 284 -18.17 -17.44 -2.91
N PRO A 285 -17.24 -18.39 -2.74
CA PRO A 285 -16.82 -18.89 -1.41
C PRO A 285 -16.27 -17.79 -0.48
N MET A 286 -15.62 -16.76 -1.03
CA MET A 286 -15.05 -15.66 -0.24
C MET A 286 -16.10 -14.78 0.44
N LEU A 287 -17.21 -14.50 -0.25
CA LEU A 287 -18.30 -13.72 0.30
C LEU A 287 -19.12 -14.54 1.30
N ALA A 288 -19.27 -15.86 1.08
CA ALA A 288 -19.87 -16.76 2.05
C ALA A 288 -19.07 -16.78 3.38
N GLU A 289 -17.74 -16.88 3.33
CA GLU A 289 -16.89 -16.82 4.52
C GLU A 289 -16.96 -15.46 5.23
N ALA A 290 -16.90 -14.36 4.47
CA ALA A 290 -17.00 -13.03 5.05
C ALA A 290 -18.35 -12.82 5.74
N LEU A 291 -19.44 -13.27 5.14
CA LEU A 291 -20.77 -13.21 5.73
C LEU A 291 -20.85 -14.09 6.98
N GLN A 292 -20.32 -15.32 6.97
CA GLN A 292 -20.26 -16.17 8.17
C GLN A 292 -19.52 -15.49 9.34
N ASN A 293 -18.38 -14.87 9.07
CA ASN A 293 -17.64 -14.11 10.08
C ASN A 293 -18.46 -12.91 10.61
N CYS A 294 -19.24 -12.27 9.76
CA CYS A 294 -20.12 -11.17 10.17
C CYS A 294 -21.32 -11.67 10.99
N VAL A 295 -21.94 -12.78 10.60
CA VAL A 295 -22.98 -13.46 11.40
C VAL A 295 -22.46 -13.78 12.79
N ALA A 296 -21.27 -14.38 12.89
CA ALA A 296 -20.67 -14.76 14.16
C ALA A 296 -20.39 -13.57 15.10
N ARG A 297 -20.10 -12.37 14.53
CA ARG A 297 -19.82 -11.15 15.29
C ARG A 297 -21.05 -10.35 15.70
N ASN A 298 -22.22 -10.61 15.09
CA ASN A 298 -23.44 -9.84 15.30
C ASN A 298 -24.43 -10.60 16.22
N PRO A 299 -24.50 -10.28 17.53
CA PRO A 299 -25.37 -11.01 18.46
C PRO A 299 -26.87 -10.87 18.14
N ASN A 300 -27.25 -9.80 17.43
CA ASN A 300 -28.64 -9.54 17.02
C ASN A 300 -29.01 -10.17 15.67
N TRP A 301 -28.15 -11.00 15.07
CA TRP A 301 -28.38 -11.57 13.74
C TRP A 301 -29.72 -12.31 13.62
N ASN A 302 -30.07 -13.08 14.65
CA ASN A 302 -31.29 -13.89 14.73
C ASN A 302 -32.50 -13.13 15.32
N SER A 303 -32.34 -11.86 15.68
CA SER A 303 -33.44 -11.03 16.22
C SER A 303 -34.26 -10.50 15.06
N ASN A 304 -35.51 -10.97 14.92
CA ASN A 304 -36.41 -10.67 13.79
C ASN A 304 -36.43 -9.20 13.40
#